data_AF-A0A7J9I4W6-F1
#
_entry.id   AF-A0A7J9I4W6-F1
#
_cell.length_a   1.000
_cell.length_b   1.000
_cell.length_c   1.000
_cell.angle_alpha   90.00
_cell.angle_beta   90.00
_cell.angle_gamma   90.00
#
_symmetry.space_group_name_H-M   'P 1'
#
loop_
_entity.id
_entity.type
_entity.pdbx_description
1 polymer ?
#
loop_
_entity_poly.entity_id
_entity_poly.type
_entity_poly.pdbx_seq_one_letter_code
_entity_poly.pdbx_strand_id
1 'polypeptide(L)'
;SEKGIFYALDLGGTNFRVLRVELGGQRSDLDPDVEQQPIPEQLMTGRSEDLFDFIASSLYQFVEKNDSVQSPITKLLGFTFSFPVKQTSVSSGVLIKWTKGFAIRDMVEKEVAGALQQALTRKGLNMRVSVLVNDTVGTLALGHYHDADTVAAVIIGTGTNACYWERTDAIIKCQGLLTTSGGMV
;
A
#
# COMPACT_ATOMS: atom_id res chain seq x y z
N SER A 1 20.18 -4.50 0.86
CA SER A 1 19.73 -5.85 0.51
C SER A 1 18.58 -6.21 1.43
N GLU A 2 17.43 -6.42 0.83
CA GLU A 2 16.16 -6.69 1.50
C GLU A 2 15.98 -8.21 1.60
N LYS A 3 15.70 -8.71 2.80
CA LYS A 3 15.50 -10.14 3.04
C LYS A 3 14.29 -10.37 3.94
N GLY A 4 13.48 -11.38 3.61
CA GLY A 4 12.34 -11.81 4.41
C GLY A 4 11.03 -11.86 3.61
N ILE A 5 9.95 -12.18 4.33
CA ILE A 5 8.60 -12.28 3.76
C ILE A 5 7.85 -10.97 4.03
N PHE A 6 7.28 -10.39 2.98
CA PHE A 6 6.52 -9.15 3.03
C PHE A 6 5.16 -9.35 2.37
N TYR A 7 4.18 -8.58 2.84
CA TYR A 7 2.84 -8.58 2.28
C TYR A 7 2.54 -7.23 1.64
N ALA A 8 1.72 -7.23 0.60
CA ALA A 8 1.19 -6.00 0.02
C ALA A 8 -0.32 -6.10 -0.18
N LEU A 9 -0.99 -4.98 0.02
CA LEU A 9 -2.39 -4.77 -0.32
C LEU A 9 -2.44 -3.63 -1.34
N ASP A 10 -3.04 -3.87 -2.49
CA ASP A 10 -3.28 -2.87 -3.52
C ASP A 10 -4.78 -2.62 -3.69
N LEU A 11 -5.22 -1.46 -3.23
CA LEU A 11 -6.59 -0.99 -3.34
C LEU A 11 -6.65 0.24 -4.25
N GLY A 12 -7.06 0.02 -5.51
CA GLY A 12 -7.02 1.07 -6.53
C GLY A 12 -8.21 1.13 -7.49
N GLY A 13 -9.23 0.29 -7.34
CA GLY A 13 -10.39 0.24 -8.23
C GLY A 13 -11.50 -0.67 -7.71
N THR A 14 -12.28 -1.27 -8.62
CA THR A 14 -13.37 -2.22 -8.30
C THR A 14 -12.88 -3.60 -7.86
N ASN A 15 -11.57 -3.83 -7.96
CA ASN A 15 -10.90 -5.00 -7.42
C ASN A 15 -9.75 -4.52 -6.53
N PHE A 16 -9.38 -5.32 -5.55
CA PHE A 16 -8.12 -5.18 -4.84
C PHE A 16 -7.28 -6.44 -5.00
N ARG A 17 -5.98 -6.30 -4.73
CA ARG A 17 -5.03 -7.42 -4.76
C ARG A 17 -4.35 -7.55 -3.43
N VAL A 18 -4.12 -8.79 -3.00
CA VAL A 18 -3.27 -9.14 -1.88
C VAL A 18 -2.08 -9.94 -2.41
N LEU A 19 -0.90 -9.63 -1.92
CA LEU A 19 0.34 -10.24 -2.38
C LEU A 19 1.20 -10.67 -1.19
N ARG A 20 1.92 -11.77 -1.37
CA ARG A 20 3.03 -12.20 -0.51
C ARG A 20 4.27 -12.31 -1.38
N VAL A 21 5.36 -11.72 -0.94
CA VAL A 21 6.66 -11.78 -1.63
C VAL A 21 7.74 -12.18 -0.66
N GLU A 22 8.62 -13.08 -1.09
CA GLU A 22 9.82 -13.47 -0.36
C GLU A 22 11.05 -12.88 -1.04
N LEU A 23 11.82 -12.08 -0.28
CA LEU A 23 13.04 -11.45 -0.76
C LEU A 23 14.26 -12.22 -0.24
N GLY A 24 15.15 -12.61 -1.15
CA GLY A 24 16.33 -13.43 -0.87
C GLY A 24 17.59 -12.66 -0.46
N GLY A 25 17.56 -11.32 -0.47
CA GLY A 25 18.73 -10.47 -0.20
C GLY A 25 19.60 -10.13 -1.42
N GLN A 26 19.29 -10.69 -2.59
CA GLN A 26 19.89 -10.31 -3.87
C GLN A 26 18.78 -9.88 -4.82
N ARG A 27 19.10 -8.96 -5.74
CA ARG A 27 18.18 -8.57 -6.81
C ARG A 27 17.96 -9.79 -7.72
N SER A 28 16.73 -10.27 -7.77
CA SER A 28 16.33 -11.42 -8.55
C SER A 28 14.92 -11.20 -9.09
N ASP A 29 14.50 -12.05 -10.02
CA ASP A 29 13.10 -12.17 -10.37
C ASP A 29 12.29 -12.49 -9.11
N LEU A 30 11.11 -11.86 -9.02
CA LEU A 30 10.17 -12.03 -7.93
C LEU A 30 9.03 -12.92 -8.43
N ASP A 31 8.67 -13.94 -7.65
CA ASP A 31 7.51 -14.79 -7.90
C ASP A 31 6.53 -14.66 -6.72
N PRO A 32 5.71 -13.58 -6.69
CA PRO A 32 4.81 -13.33 -5.58
C PRO A 32 3.57 -14.23 -5.66
N ASP A 33 3.11 -14.71 -4.51
CA ASP A 33 1.75 -15.24 -4.39
C ASP A 33 0.78 -14.05 -4.53
N VAL A 34 -0.20 -14.14 -5.44
CA VAL A 34 -1.15 -13.04 -5.70
C VAL A 34 -2.57 -13.56 -5.72
N GLU A 35 -3.47 -12.89 -5.00
CA GLU A 35 -4.90 -13.08 -5.14
C GLU A 35 -5.60 -11.75 -5.41
N GLN A 36 -6.49 -11.76 -6.41
CA GLN A 36 -7.34 -10.63 -6.75
C GLN A 36 -8.76 -10.91 -6.28
N GLN A 37 -9.36 -9.92 -5.62
CA GLN A 37 -10.70 -10.03 -5.05
C GLN A 37 -11.57 -8.89 -5.59
N PRO A 38 -12.74 -9.20 -6.20
CA PRO A 38 -13.70 -8.18 -6.59
C PRO A 38 -14.32 -7.55 -5.34
N ILE A 39 -14.52 -6.24 -5.37
CA ILE A 39 -15.19 -5.51 -4.29
C ILE A 39 -16.68 -5.49 -4.59
N PRO A 40 -17.53 -6.06 -3.72
CA PRO A 40 -18.98 -5.92 -3.85
C PRO A 40 -19.37 -4.44 -3.92
N GLU A 41 -20.20 -4.07 -4.90
CA GLU A 41 -20.57 -2.68 -5.18
C GLU A 41 -21.15 -1.96 -3.94
N GLN A 42 -21.95 -2.67 -3.15
CA GLN A 42 -22.50 -2.19 -1.88
C GLN A 42 -21.44 -1.72 -0.87
N LEU A 43 -20.22 -2.30 -0.89
CA LEU A 43 -19.11 -1.87 -0.03
C LEU A 43 -18.43 -0.61 -0.55
N MET A 44 -18.56 -0.29 -1.84
CA MET A 44 -18.00 0.94 -2.42
C MET A 44 -18.79 2.20 -2.00
N THR A 45 -20.04 2.03 -1.56
CA THR A 45 -20.92 3.13 -1.13
C THR A 45 -21.44 2.97 0.31
N GLY A 46 -21.00 1.93 1.01
CA GLY A 46 -21.41 1.58 2.38
C GLY A 46 -20.62 2.31 3.45
N ARG A 47 -20.40 1.64 4.60
CA ARG A 47 -19.56 2.16 5.69
C ARG A 47 -18.10 1.76 5.50
N SER A 48 -17.19 2.59 5.99
CA SER A 48 -15.76 2.29 5.91
C SER A 48 -15.39 1.00 6.64
N GLU A 49 -16.04 0.77 7.79
CA GLU A 49 -15.86 -0.45 8.60
C GLU A 49 -16.11 -1.71 7.76
N ASP A 50 -17.21 -1.77 7.00
CA ASP A 50 -17.58 -2.94 6.20
C ASP A 50 -16.56 -3.22 5.09
N LEU A 51 -16.06 -2.17 4.41
CA LEU A 51 -15.01 -2.31 3.39
C LEU A 51 -13.72 -2.87 3.99
N PHE A 52 -13.24 -2.28 5.10
CA PHE A 52 -11.97 -2.70 5.70
C PHE A 52 -12.06 -4.07 6.37
N ASP A 53 -13.23 -4.45 6.93
CA ASP A 53 -13.45 -5.78 7.48
C ASP A 53 -13.51 -6.86 6.39
N PHE A 54 -14.06 -6.52 5.21
CA PHE A 54 -13.98 -7.39 4.03
C PHE A 54 -12.53 -7.60 3.59
N ILE A 55 -11.76 -6.52 3.45
CA ILE A 55 -10.32 -6.60 3.09
C ILE A 55 -9.52 -7.40 4.12
N ALA A 56 -9.73 -7.13 5.42
CA ALA A 56 -9.05 -7.86 6.49
C ALA A 56 -9.40 -9.36 6.49
N SER A 57 -10.65 -9.70 6.14
CA SER A 57 -11.07 -11.09 5.99
C SER A 57 -10.39 -11.78 4.81
N SER A 58 -10.26 -11.10 3.67
CA SER A 58 -9.50 -11.64 2.53
C SER A 58 -8.01 -11.77 2.81
N LEU A 59 -7.39 -10.80 3.51
CA LEU A 59 -6.00 -10.92 3.96
C LEU A 59 -5.81 -12.10 4.92
N TYR A 60 -6.76 -12.33 5.83
CA TYR A 60 -6.71 -13.49 6.73
C TYR A 60 -6.71 -14.81 5.96
N GLN A 61 -7.65 -14.98 5.02
CA GLN A 61 -7.75 -16.18 4.19
C GLN A 61 -6.50 -16.39 3.32
N PHE A 62 -5.99 -15.30 2.75
CA PHE A 62 -4.76 -15.33 1.96
C PHE A 62 -3.55 -15.75 2.79
N VAL A 63 -3.42 -15.23 4.01
CA VAL A 63 -2.34 -15.64 4.93
C VAL A 63 -2.51 -17.09 5.36
N GLU A 64 -3.73 -17.54 5.68
CA GLU A 64 -4.00 -18.94 6.07
C GLU A 64 -3.62 -19.94 4.98
N LYS A 65 -3.78 -19.56 3.71
CA LYS A 65 -3.43 -20.41 2.57
C LYS A 65 -1.93 -20.48 2.29
N ASN A 66 -1.20 -19.38 2.48
CA ASN A 66 0.18 -19.23 1.98
C ASN A 66 1.24 -19.16 3.10
N ASP A 67 0.82 -19.07 4.37
CA ASP A 67 1.69 -18.93 5.54
C ASP A 67 0.94 -19.38 6.82
N SER A 68 1.49 -19.15 8.00
CA SER A 68 0.84 -19.39 9.29
C SER A 68 0.24 -18.12 9.87
N VAL A 69 -1.07 -18.09 10.05
CA VAL A 69 -1.79 -17.02 10.75
C VAL A 69 -1.29 -16.84 12.19
N GLN A 70 -0.90 -17.95 12.85
CA GLN A 70 -0.47 -17.98 14.25
C GLN A 70 1.04 -17.72 14.44
N SER A 71 1.72 -17.18 13.42
CA SER A 71 3.15 -16.85 13.56
C SER A 71 3.37 -15.82 14.69
N PRO A 72 4.36 -16.04 15.58
CA PRO A 72 4.74 -15.07 16.59
C PRO A 72 5.39 -13.83 15.98
N ILE A 73 5.86 -13.91 14.74
CA ILE A 73 6.46 -12.81 14.00
C ILE A 73 5.35 -11.97 13.37
N THR A 74 5.31 -10.67 13.70
CA THR A 74 4.39 -9.72 13.09
C THR A 74 4.68 -9.57 11.60
N LYS A 75 3.66 -9.81 10.77
CA LYS A 75 3.75 -9.64 9.32
C LYS A 75 3.73 -8.16 8.95
N LEU A 76 4.62 -7.74 8.05
CA LEU A 76 4.68 -6.36 7.59
C LEU A 76 3.87 -6.21 6.30
N LEU A 77 2.93 -5.27 6.29
CA LEU A 77 2.07 -4.96 5.16
C LEU A 77 2.43 -3.60 4.56
N GLY A 78 2.72 -3.60 3.26
CA GLY A 78 2.67 -2.39 2.44
C GLY A 78 1.26 -2.17 1.92
N PHE A 79 0.68 -1.00 2.19
CA PHE A 79 -0.66 -0.66 1.76
C PHE A 79 -0.61 0.36 0.63
N THR A 80 -0.77 -0.10 -0.60
CA THR A 80 -0.97 0.75 -1.77
C THR A 80 -2.43 1.19 -1.83
N PHE A 81 -2.65 2.50 -1.68
CA PHE A 81 -3.99 3.07 -1.65
C PHE A 81 -4.12 4.18 -2.71
N SER A 82 -4.66 3.81 -3.88
CA SER A 82 -4.65 4.66 -5.08
C SER A 82 -5.83 5.62 -5.16
N PHE A 83 -6.03 6.37 -4.08
CA PHE A 83 -6.98 7.47 -3.98
C PHE A 83 -6.28 8.74 -3.46
N PRO A 84 -6.86 9.93 -3.68
CA PRO A 84 -6.31 11.17 -3.14
C PRO A 84 -6.17 11.14 -1.61
N VAL A 85 -4.92 11.09 -1.13
CA VAL A 85 -4.57 11.06 0.29
C VAL A 85 -3.61 12.20 0.61
N LYS A 86 -3.83 12.84 1.76
CA LYS A 86 -2.84 13.71 2.41
C LYS A 86 -1.96 12.84 3.29
N GLN A 87 -0.82 12.40 2.76
CA GLN A 87 0.13 11.58 3.49
C GLN A 87 0.83 12.43 4.56
N THR A 88 0.83 11.95 5.81
CA THR A 88 1.38 12.66 6.99
C THR A 88 2.63 11.99 7.53
N SER A 89 2.84 10.72 7.22
CA SER A 89 4.07 9.97 7.48
C SER A 89 4.20 8.80 6.50
N VAL A 90 5.30 8.04 6.59
CA VAL A 90 5.51 6.83 5.77
C VAL A 90 4.37 5.81 5.91
N SER A 91 3.70 5.76 7.06
CA SER A 91 2.68 4.75 7.37
C SER A 91 1.32 5.36 7.72
N SER A 92 1.09 6.64 7.40
CA SER A 92 -0.17 7.32 7.73
C SER A 92 -0.57 8.32 6.68
N GLY A 93 -1.88 8.41 6.44
CA GLY A 93 -2.46 9.36 5.51
C GLY A 93 -3.95 9.51 5.68
N VAL A 94 -4.42 10.73 5.43
CA VAL A 94 -5.84 11.10 5.54
C VAL A 94 -6.47 11.12 4.16
N LEU A 95 -7.60 10.43 3.99
CA LEU A 95 -8.36 10.46 2.74
C LEU A 95 -8.90 11.87 2.48
N ILE A 96 -8.62 12.42 1.30
CA ILE A 96 -9.14 13.73 0.89
C ILE A 96 -10.53 13.56 0.24
N LYS A 97 -10.63 12.66 -0.73
CA LYS A 97 -11.89 12.35 -1.42
C LYS A 97 -11.82 11.00 -2.09
N TRP A 98 -12.97 10.35 -2.21
CA TRP A 98 -13.11 9.17 -3.04
C TRP A 98 -13.13 9.50 -4.54
N THR A 99 -12.75 8.52 -5.35
CA THR A 99 -12.82 8.55 -6.81
C THR A 99 -13.25 7.17 -7.31
N LYS A 100 -13.31 6.94 -8.63
CA LYS A 100 -13.48 5.60 -9.22
C LYS A 100 -14.74 4.85 -8.73
N GLY A 101 -15.84 5.57 -8.50
CA GLY A 101 -17.12 5.02 -8.07
C GLY A 101 -17.27 4.80 -6.56
N PHE A 102 -16.22 5.01 -5.76
CA PHE A 102 -16.34 4.95 -4.30
C PHE A 102 -17.05 6.20 -3.75
N ALA A 103 -17.87 6.00 -2.72
CA ALA A 103 -18.65 7.04 -2.04
C ALA A 103 -18.86 6.75 -0.54
N ILE A 104 -17.83 6.26 0.15
CA ILE A 104 -17.86 5.92 1.58
C ILE A 104 -17.69 7.19 2.42
N ARG A 105 -18.81 7.84 2.76
CA ARG A 105 -18.83 9.20 3.34
C ARG A 105 -18.12 9.28 4.69
N ASP A 106 -18.25 8.26 5.51
CA ASP A 106 -17.65 8.23 6.85
C ASP A 106 -16.13 8.02 6.83
N MET A 107 -15.50 7.78 5.67
CA MET A 107 -14.03 7.68 5.56
C MET A 107 -13.35 8.98 5.16
N VAL A 108 -14.08 9.94 4.59
CA VAL A 108 -13.52 11.22 4.15
C VAL A 108 -12.96 11.98 5.34
N GLU A 109 -11.77 12.56 5.18
CA GLU A 109 -11.01 13.25 6.24
C GLU A 109 -10.58 12.36 7.41
N LYS A 110 -10.59 11.02 7.24
CA LYS A 110 -10.09 10.06 8.22
C LYS A 110 -8.81 9.37 7.79
N GLU A 111 -8.13 8.81 8.78
CA GLU A 111 -6.83 8.15 8.65
C GLU A 111 -7.01 6.71 8.11
N VAL A 112 -6.41 6.43 6.94
CA VAL A 112 -6.68 5.24 6.13
C VAL A 112 -5.93 4.01 6.62
N ALA A 113 -4.65 4.16 6.97
CA ALA A 113 -3.83 3.02 7.41
C ALA A 113 -4.33 2.44 8.74
N GLY A 114 -4.81 3.31 9.63
CA GLY A 114 -5.39 3.00 10.92
C GLY A 114 -6.77 2.38 10.82
N ALA A 115 -7.60 2.78 9.85
CA ALA A 115 -8.86 2.10 9.56
C ALA A 115 -8.62 0.63 9.18
N LEU A 116 -7.64 0.38 8.29
CA LEU A 116 -7.21 -0.98 7.96
C LEU A 116 -6.59 -1.69 9.17
N GLN A 117 -5.72 -1.03 9.93
CA GLN A 117 -5.07 -1.61 11.11
C GLN A 117 -6.10 -2.06 12.15
N GLN A 118 -7.15 -1.28 12.39
CA GLN A 118 -8.25 -1.65 13.28
C GLN A 118 -9.01 -2.88 12.78
N ALA A 119 -9.28 -2.97 11.48
CA ALA A 119 -9.93 -4.14 10.88
C ALA A 119 -9.06 -5.41 11.02
N LEU A 120 -7.75 -5.30 10.78
CA LEU A 120 -6.79 -6.38 11.00
C LEU A 120 -6.80 -6.85 12.47
N THR A 121 -6.82 -5.91 13.41
CA THR A 121 -6.92 -6.21 14.85
C THR A 121 -8.24 -6.90 15.20
N ARG A 122 -9.39 -6.40 14.72
CA ARG A 122 -10.69 -7.05 14.92
C ARG A 122 -10.72 -8.47 14.37
N LYS A 123 -10.05 -8.70 13.24
CA LYS A 123 -9.94 -10.03 12.61
C LYS A 123 -8.97 -10.97 13.33
N GLY A 124 -8.15 -10.46 14.25
CA GLY A 124 -7.14 -11.24 14.96
C GLY A 124 -5.93 -11.61 14.10
N LEU A 125 -5.64 -10.86 13.05
CA LEU A 125 -4.48 -11.11 12.17
C LEU A 125 -3.24 -10.35 12.70
N ASN A 126 -2.18 -11.07 13.07
CA ASN A 126 -0.90 -10.48 13.51
C ASN A 126 -0.14 -9.85 12.34
N MET A 127 -0.62 -8.69 11.90
CA MET A 127 -0.12 -7.94 10.75
C MET A 127 -0.14 -6.44 11.06
N ARG A 128 0.95 -5.76 10.68
CA ARG A 128 1.12 -4.33 10.86
C ARG A 128 1.16 -3.62 9.51
N VAL A 129 0.38 -2.56 9.37
CA VAL A 129 0.52 -1.62 8.24
C VAL A 129 1.80 -0.82 8.45
N SER A 130 2.84 -1.16 7.69
CA SER A 130 4.19 -0.61 7.87
C SER A 130 4.44 0.59 6.97
N VAL A 131 3.78 0.65 5.82
CA VAL A 131 3.91 1.75 4.86
C VAL A 131 2.59 1.95 4.14
N LEU A 132 2.24 3.21 3.92
CA LEU A 132 1.16 3.65 3.03
C LEU A 132 1.81 4.19 1.75
N VAL A 133 1.45 3.63 0.61
CA VAL A 133 2.15 3.85 -0.67
C VAL A 133 1.16 4.36 -1.72
N ASN A 134 1.61 5.32 -2.52
CA ASN A 134 0.95 5.63 -3.79
C ASN A 134 1.40 4.63 -4.87
N ASP A 135 0.47 4.12 -5.69
CA ASP A 135 0.75 3.15 -6.76
C ASP A 135 1.93 3.51 -7.68
N THR A 136 2.06 4.78 -8.04
CA THR A 136 3.12 5.25 -8.94
C THR A 136 4.48 5.23 -8.23
N VAL A 137 4.52 5.55 -6.93
CA VAL A 137 5.70 5.41 -6.07
C VAL A 137 6.09 3.94 -5.92
N GLY A 138 5.11 3.04 -5.75
CA GLY A 138 5.33 1.59 -5.73
C GLY A 138 5.92 1.08 -7.05
N THR A 139 5.47 1.64 -8.18
CA THR A 139 6.00 1.33 -9.51
C THR A 139 7.46 1.78 -9.66
N LEU A 140 7.79 2.99 -9.19
CA LEU A 140 9.17 3.48 -9.15
C LEU A 140 10.06 2.59 -8.27
N ALA A 141 9.60 2.24 -7.07
CA ALA A 141 10.35 1.41 -6.15
C ALA A 141 10.64 0.00 -6.73
N LEU A 142 9.65 -0.63 -7.36
CA LEU A 142 9.82 -1.92 -8.02
C LEU A 142 10.75 -1.83 -9.23
N GLY A 143 10.62 -0.78 -10.04
CA GLY A 143 11.54 -0.53 -11.15
C GLY A 143 12.98 -0.36 -10.66
N HIS A 144 13.19 0.44 -9.62
CA HIS A 144 14.51 0.66 -9.03
C HIS A 144 15.12 -0.62 -8.41
N TYR A 145 14.27 -1.50 -7.86
CA TYR A 145 14.71 -2.79 -7.36
C TYR A 145 15.31 -3.67 -8.47
N HIS A 146 14.68 -3.71 -9.65
CA HIS A 146 15.19 -4.49 -10.79
C HIS A 146 16.34 -3.78 -11.52
N ASP A 147 16.24 -2.47 -11.72
CA ASP A 147 17.21 -1.64 -12.43
C ASP A 147 17.52 -0.37 -11.63
N ALA A 148 18.78 -0.25 -11.18
CA ALA A 148 19.23 0.89 -10.38
C ALA A 148 19.13 2.23 -11.11
N ASP A 149 19.08 2.22 -12.45
CA ASP A 149 18.98 3.42 -13.28
C ASP A 149 17.54 3.91 -13.46
N THR A 150 16.55 3.20 -12.88
CA THR A 150 15.16 3.68 -12.85
C THR A 150 15.05 4.93 -11.97
N VAL A 151 14.74 6.07 -12.59
CA VAL A 151 14.60 7.38 -11.91
C VAL A 151 13.19 7.96 -11.93
N ALA A 152 12.29 7.40 -12.74
CA ALA A 152 10.92 7.88 -12.86
C ALA A 152 9.95 6.73 -13.16
N ALA A 153 8.69 6.91 -12.78
CA ALA A 153 7.59 6.00 -13.10
C ALA A 153 6.38 6.80 -13.55
N VAL A 154 5.64 6.24 -14.51
CA VAL A 154 4.43 6.84 -15.08
C VAL A 154 3.35 5.77 -15.17
N ILE A 155 2.16 6.10 -14.65
CA ILE A 155 0.94 5.31 -14.82
C ILE A 155 0.13 5.92 -15.97
N ILE A 156 -0.24 5.09 -16.93
CA ILE A 156 -1.11 5.43 -18.06
C ILE A 156 -2.23 4.39 -18.13
N GLY A 157 -3.40 4.70 -17.57
CA GLY A 157 -4.56 3.81 -17.52
C GLY A 157 -5.87 4.57 -17.31
N THR A 158 -6.79 4.04 -16.50
CA THR A 158 -8.05 4.74 -16.12
C THR A 158 -7.80 6.14 -15.55
N GLY A 159 -6.64 6.35 -14.94
CA GLY A 159 -6.09 7.66 -14.63
C GLY A 159 -4.64 7.77 -15.11
N THR A 160 -4.04 8.95 -14.94
CA THR A 160 -2.61 9.17 -15.19
C THR A 160 -1.95 9.78 -13.96
N ASN A 161 -0.72 9.35 -13.67
CA ASN A 161 0.12 9.89 -12.62
C ASN A 161 1.60 9.67 -12.96
N ALA A 162 2.49 10.47 -12.40
CA ALA A 162 3.93 10.30 -12.56
C ALA A 162 4.64 10.64 -11.24
N CYS A 163 5.73 9.94 -10.96
CA CYS A 163 6.65 10.28 -9.88
C CYS A 163 8.10 10.06 -10.35
N TYR A 164 9.04 10.70 -9.67
CA TYR A 164 10.46 10.58 -9.98
C TYR A 164 11.29 10.81 -8.71
N TRP A 165 12.54 10.37 -8.76
CA TRP A 165 13.52 10.61 -7.71
C TRP A 165 14.16 12.00 -7.89
N GLU A 166 13.92 12.91 -6.95
CA GLU A 166 14.50 14.25 -6.93
C GLU A 166 15.55 14.37 -5.82
N ARG A 167 16.53 15.25 -6.01
CA ARG A 167 17.48 15.62 -4.96
C ARG A 167 16.81 16.51 -3.92
N THR A 168 16.96 16.15 -2.65
CA THR A 168 16.30 16.89 -1.55
C THR A 168 16.67 18.38 -1.55
N ASP A 169 17.92 18.72 -1.87
CA ASP A 169 18.43 20.10 -1.88
C ASP A 169 17.79 20.99 -2.94
N ALA A 170 17.21 20.39 -3.99
CA ALA A 170 16.45 21.08 -5.02
C ALA A 170 14.99 21.37 -4.61
N ILE A 171 14.49 20.78 -3.51
CA ILE A 171 13.10 20.94 -3.06
C ILE A 171 13.00 22.06 -2.02
N ILE A 172 12.79 23.30 -2.50
CA ILE A 172 12.77 24.52 -1.66
C ILE A 172 11.80 24.40 -0.47
N LYS A 173 10.60 23.83 -0.68
CA LYS A 173 9.58 23.68 0.38
C LYS A 173 9.96 22.69 1.49
N CYS A 174 10.97 21.84 1.26
CA CYS A 174 11.44 20.81 2.19
C CYS A 174 12.77 21.18 2.86
N GLN A 175 13.32 22.37 2.61
CA GLN A 175 14.57 22.81 3.22
C GLN A 175 14.44 22.82 4.76
N GLY A 176 15.39 22.15 5.43
CA GLY A 176 15.39 21.97 6.89
C GLY A 176 14.82 20.65 7.38
N LEU A 177 14.24 19.82 6.51
CA LEU A 177 13.87 18.43 6.85
C LEU A 177 15.12 17.53 6.79
N LEU A 178 15.29 16.68 7.80
CA LEU A 178 16.35 15.66 7.81
C LEU A 178 15.99 14.56 6.80
N THR A 179 16.76 14.41 5.73
CA THR A 179 16.65 13.27 4.80
C THR A 179 17.87 12.36 4.90
N THR A 180 17.65 11.05 4.86
CA THR A 180 18.70 10.03 5.10
C THR A 180 19.51 9.65 3.86
N SER A 181 19.03 9.96 2.66
CA SER A 181 19.58 9.45 1.39
C SER A 181 19.96 10.52 0.37
N GLY A 182 19.73 11.81 0.67
CA GLY A 182 19.96 12.93 -0.26
C GLY A 182 18.95 13.03 -1.41
N GLY A 183 17.96 12.13 -1.47
CA GLY A 183 16.88 12.17 -2.45
C GLY A 183 15.51 11.85 -1.86
N MET A 184 14.48 12.23 -2.62
CA MET A 184 13.07 12.20 -2.23
C MET A 184 12.21 11.86 -3.46
N VAL A 185 11.14 11.10 -3.23
CA VAL A 185 10.05 10.85 -4.19
C VAL A 185 8.82 11.64 -3.77
#